data_AF-A0A923WMR3-F1
#
_entry.id   AF-A0A923WMR3-F1
#
_cell.length_a   1.000
_cell.length_b   1.000
_cell.length_c   1.000
_cell.angle_alpha   90.00
_cell.angle_beta   90.00
_cell.angle_gamma   90.00
#
_symmetry.space_group_name_H-M   'P 1'
#
loop_
_entity.id
_entity.type
_entity.pdbx_description
1 polymer ?
#
loop_
_entity_poly.entity_id
_entity_poly.type
_entity_poly.pdbx_seq_one_letter_code
_entity_poly.pdbx_strand_id
1 'polypeptide(L)'
;MIRAVIAPAALAMLLSACASAPPPPGAQASDQRPAAAAIPGQSTRASVLAALGKTHKVAFDSGYQTWLYQAPRTGGRFAEFVILFDPQGVVRMTRVREPLATDIPAN
;
A
#
# COMPACT_ATOMS: atom_id res chain seq x y z
N MET A 1 55.31 -5.03 23.47
CA MET A 1 54.20 -5.97 23.76
C MET A 1 52.90 -5.16 23.67
N ILE A 2 52.21 -5.12 22.52
CA ILE A 2 51.04 -5.97 22.18
C ILE A 2 49.95 -5.74 23.28
N ARG A 3 48.80 -5.08 23.05
CA ARG A 3 47.81 -5.23 21.98
C ARG A 3 46.76 -4.10 22.08
N ALA A 4 46.46 -3.42 20.98
CA ALA A 4 45.25 -2.61 20.86
C ALA A 4 44.03 -3.55 20.87
N VAL A 5 43.15 -3.41 21.86
CA VAL A 5 41.84 -4.07 21.89
C VAL A 5 40.81 -3.06 21.40
N ILE A 6 40.76 -2.92 20.08
CA ILE A 6 39.66 -2.30 19.36
C ILE A 6 38.89 -3.44 18.67
N ALA A 7 37.56 -3.38 18.70
CA ALA A 7 36.57 -4.25 18.03
C ALA A 7 36.10 -5.48 18.84
N PRO A 8 34.80 -5.50 19.24
CA PRO A 8 33.80 -5.99 18.28
C PRO A 8 32.47 -5.21 18.24
N ALA A 9 32.26 -4.19 19.06
CA ALA A 9 30.94 -3.54 19.18
C ALA A 9 30.53 -2.70 17.96
N ALA A 10 31.50 -2.16 17.21
CA ALA A 10 31.22 -1.31 16.05
C ALA A 10 30.71 -2.07 14.81
N LEU A 11 30.95 -3.39 14.72
CA LEU A 11 30.55 -4.19 13.56
C LEU A 11 29.06 -4.59 13.60
N ALA A 12 28.46 -4.68 14.79
CA ALA A 12 27.05 -5.07 14.94
C ALA A 12 26.06 -3.97 14.51
N MET A 13 26.46 -2.69 14.53
CA MET A 13 25.59 -1.58 14.12
C MET A 13 25.50 -1.39 12.60
N LEU A 14 26.37 -2.05 11.81
CA LEU A 14 26.42 -1.89 10.36
C LEU A 14 25.43 -2.80 9.61
N LEU A 15 24.81 -3.80 10.26
CA LEU A 15 23.86 -4.72 9.61
C LEU A 15 22.39 -4.26 9.63
N SER A 16 22.04 -3.18 10.36
CA SER A 16 20.65 -2.75 10.51
C SER A 16 20.12 -1.90 9.33
N ALA A 17 20.93 -1.67 8.28
CA ALA A 17 20.60 -0.72 7.22
C ALA A 17 19.90 -1.34 5.99
N CYS A 18 19.83 -2.67 5.84
CA CYS A 18 19.39 -3.29 4.59
C CYS A 18 17.90 -3.70 4.52
N ALA A 19 17.10 -3.55 5.59
CA ALA A 19 15.71 -4.03 5.60
C ALA A 19 14.65 -2.92 5.43
N SER A 20 15.05 -1.66 5.32
CA SER A 20 14.13 -0.53 5.20
C SER A 20 13.67 -0.35 3.75
N ALA A 21 12.77 -1.21 3.29
CA ALA A 21 11.97 -0.90 2.11
C ALA A 21 10.98 0.22 2.48
N PRO A 22 10.84 1.29 1.67
CA PRO A 22 9.80 2.27 1.91
C PRO A 22 8.44 1.56 1.97
N PRO A 23 7.55 1.92 2.92
CA PRO A 23 6.25 1.29 3.00
C PRO A 23 5.54 1.48 1.65
N PRO A 24 5.01 0.41 1.04
CA PRO A 24 4.37 0.52 -0.24
C PRO A 24 3.20 1.53 -0.12
N PRO A 25 2.96 2.37 -1.13
CA PRO A 25 1.90 3.36 -1.07
C PRO A 25 0.54 2.71 -0.80
N GLY A 26 -0.24 3.24 0.14
CA GLY A 26 -1.59 2.75 0.46
C GLY A 26 -1.75 2.19 1.86
N ALA A 27 -2.97 2.27 2.40
CA ALA A 27 -3.32 1.55 3.62
C ALA A 27 -3.66 0.10 3.27
N GLN A 28 -3.21 -0.83 4.10
CA GLN A 28 -3.74 -2.19 4.09
C GLN A 28 -5.23 -2.13 4.39
N ALA A 29 -6.04 -2.64 3.48
CA ALA A 29 -7.46 -2.77 3.77
C ALA A 29 -7.62 -3.69 4.99
N SER A 30 -8.42 -3.27 5.97
CA SER A 30 -8.94 -4.17 7.01
C SER A 30 -9.57 -5.41 6.34
N ASP A 31 -9.72 -6.53 7.07
CA ASP A 31 -10.13 -7.87 6.60
C ASP A 31 -11.28 -7.94 5.54
N GLN A 32 -12.03 -6.86 5.38
CA GLN A 32 -12.98 -6.62 4.30
C GLN A 32 -12.30 -6.52 2.91
N ARG A 33 -12.77 -7.34 1.95
CA ARG A 33 -12.32 -7.26 0.55
C ARG A 33 -12.66 -5.89 -0.07
N PRO A 34 -11.67 -5.10 -0.56
CA PRO A 34 -11.91 -3.78 -1.13
C PRO A 34 -12.95 -3.75 -2.26
N ALA A 35 -12.97 -4.81 -3.08
CA ALA A 35 -13.91 -4.96 -4.19
C ALA A 35 -15.38 -5.00 -3.74
N ALA A 36 -15.68 -5.49 -2.54
CA ALA A 36 -17.04 -5.53 -2.00
C ALA A 36 -17.50 -4.17 -1.44
N ALA A 37 -16.56 -3.35 -0.98
CA ALA A 37 -16.86 -2.05 -0.37
C ALA A 37 -17.00 -0.90 -1.40
N ALA A 38 -16.47 -1.08 -2.61
CA ALA A 38 -16.37 -0.05 -3.64
C ALA A 38 -17.09 -0.44 -4.94
N ILE A 39 -18.42 -0.46 -4.89
CA ILE A 39 -19.28 -0.81 -6.02
C ILE A 39 -19.54 0.44 -6.87
N PRO A 40 -19.16 0.44 -8.17
CA PRO A 40 -19.41 1.56 -9.07
C PRO A 40 -20.90 1.96 -9.13
N GLY A 41 -21.16 3.26 -9.10
CA GLY A 41 -22.50 3.85 -9.13
C GLY A 41 -23.31 3.72 -7.84
N GLN A 42 -22.80 3.01 -6.82
CA GLN A 42 -23.55 2.74 -5.58
C GLN A 42 -22.78 3.21 -4.34
N SER A 43 -21.52 2.84 -4.23
CA SER A 43 -20.71 3.19 -3.07
C SER A 43 -20.29 4.65 -3.09
N THR A 44 -20.20 5.26 -1.91
CA THR A 44 -19.77 6.65 -1.73
C THR A 44 -18.43 6.71 -1.00
N ARG A 45 -17.76 7.86 -1.04
CA ARG A 45 -16.55 8.11 -0.23
C ARG A 45 -16.77 7.77 1.24
N ALA A 46 -17.94 8.11 1.78
CA ALA A 46 -18.29 7.85 3.18
C ALA A 46 -18.43 6.35 3.45
N SER A 47 -19.15 5.61 2.60
CA SER A 47 -19.31 4.16 2.78
C SER A 47 -17.99 3.41 2.63
N VAL A 48 -17.16 3.81 1.67
CA VAL A 48 -15.82 3.22 1.46
C VAL A 48 -14.90 3.52 2.66
N LEU A 49 -14.91 4.75 3.17
CA LEU A 49 -14.12 5.14 4.34
C LEU A 49 -14.55 4.36 5.60
N ALA A 50 -15.86 4.18 5.78
CA ALA A 50 -16.40 3.42 6.91
C ALA A 50 -16.02 1.93 6.81
N ALA A 51 -16.00 1.36 5.61
CA ALA A 51 -15.73 -0.05 5.39
C ALA A 51 -14.23 -0.42 5.36
N LEU A 52 -13.38 0.46 4.85
CA LEU A 52 -11.96 0.16 4.58
C LEU A 52 -10.97 1.03 5.38
N GLY A 53 -11.47 2.07 6.07
CA GLY A 53 -10.64 2.99 6.84
C GLY A 53 -9.91 4.04 6.00
N LYS A 54 -9.03 4.81 6.65
CA LYS A 54 -8.26 5.88 5.99
C LYS A 54 -7.21 5.27 5.07
N THR A 55 -6.92 5.96 3.96
CA THR A 55 -5.90 5.53 3.02
C THR A 55 -5.23 6.70 2.30
N HIS A 56 -4.28 6.39 1.42
CA HIS A 56 -3.66 7.34 0.49
C HIS A 56 -4.68 7.85 -0.54
N LYS A 57 -4.72 9.17 -0.72
CA LYS A 57 -5.71 9.86 -1.57
C LYS A 57 -5.00 10.87 -2.46
N VAL A 58 -5.45 10.95 -3.69
CA VAL A 58 -5.07 12.00 -4.65
C VAL A 58 -6.35 12.69 -5.12
N ALA A 59 -6.45 14.00 -4.93
CA ALA A 59 -7.54 14.80 -5.45
C ALA A 59 -7.09 15.51 -6.72
N PHE A 60 -8.00 15.65 -7.69
CA PHE A 60 -7.78 16.39 -8.93
C PHE A 60 -8.62 17.66 -8.91
N ASP A 61 -8.16 18.72 -9.60
CA ASP A 61 -8.88 20.00 -9.69
C ASP A 61 -10.27 19.86 -10.34
N SER A 62 -10.48 18.80 -11.11
CA SER A 62 -11.77 18.44 -11.70
C SER A 62 -12.80 17.94 -10.68
N GLY A 63 -12.43 17.81 -9.40
CA GLY A 63 -13.26 17.28 -8.33
C GLY A 63 -13.22 15.76 -8.18
N TYR A 64 -12.60 15.05 -9.13
CA TYR A 64 -12.36 13.62 -9.01
C TYR A 64 -11.38 13.33 -7.88
N GLN A 65 -11.47 12.13 -7.31
CA GLN A 65 -10.54 11.69 -6.27
C GLN A 65 -10.18 10.22 -6.46
N THR A 66 -8.90 9.88 -6.37
CA THR A 66 -8.42 8.51 -6.39
C THR A 66 -7.97 8.07 -5.00
N TRP A 67 -8.44 6.93 -4.54
CA TRP A 67 -8.00 6.29 -3.29
C TRP A 67 -7.33 4.97 -3.61
N LEU A 68 -6.26 4.64 -2.90
CA LEU A 68 -5.48 3.43 -3.13
C LEU A 68 -5.46 2.58 -1.87
N TYR A 69 -5.88 1.32 -1.96
CA TYR A 69 -5.76 0.33 -0.87
C TYR A 69 -4.85 -0.81 -1.29
N GLN A 70 -4.26 -1.49 -0.31
CA GLN A 70 -3.52 -2.73 -0.56
C GLN A 70 -4.35 -3.94 -0.16
N ALA A 71 -4.42 -4.91 -1.06
CA ALA A 71 -5.03 -6.21 -0.83
C ALA A 71 -3.95 -7.30 -0.82
N PRO A 72 -3.89 -8.16 0.21
CA PRO A 72 -2.89 -9.21 0.28
C PRO A 72 -3.05 -10.21 -0.88
N ARG A 73 -1.89 -10.68 -1.37
CA ARG A 73 -1.71 -11.75 -2.35
C ARG A 73 -0.80 -12.82 -1.75
N THR A 74 -0.78 -13.97 -2.39
CA THR A 74 0.13 -15.07 -2.02
C THR A 74 1.59 -14.61 -2.08
N GLY A 75 2.41 -15.12 -1.16
CA GLY A 75 3.86 -14.82 -1.12
C GLY A 75 4.22 -13.50 -0.46
N GLY A 76 3.38 -12.97 0.45
CA GLY A 76 3.66 -11.73 1.19
C GLY A 76 3.58 -10.46 0.33
N ARG A 77 2.95 -10.55 -0.84
CA ARG A 77 2.80 -9.45 -1.79
C ARG A 77 1.46 -8.77 -1.63
N PHE A 78 1.34 -7.58 -2.19
CA PHE A 78 0.12 -6.80 -2.17
C PHE A 78 -0.25 -6.36 -3.59
N ALA A 79 -1.51 -6.54 -3.96
CA ALA A 79 -2.09 -5.87 -5.12
C ALA A 79 -2.64 -4.51 -4.70
N GLU A 80 -2.52 -3.52 -5.58
CA GLU A 80 -3.07 -2.19 -5.35
C GLU A 80 -4.50 -2.14 -5.88
N PHE A 81 -5.46 -1.84 -5.01
CA PHE A 81 -6.85 -1.61 -5.33
C PHE A 81 -7.13 -0.11 -5.39
N VAL A 82 -7.32 0.40 -6.60
CA VAL A 82 -7.49 1.82 -6.88
C VAL A 82 -8.96 2.12 -7.14
N ILE A 83 -9.50 3.11 -6.44
CA ILE A 83 -10.89 3.56 -6.55
C ILE A 83 -10.90 4.99 -7.07
N LEU A 84 -11.63 5.23 -8.16
CA LEU A 84 -11.91 6.56 -8.67
C LEU A 84 -13.31 6.99 -8.22
N PHE A 85 -13.37 8.11 -7.51
CA PHE A 85 -14.60 8.81 -7.19
C PHE A 85 -14.83 9.96 -8.18
N ASP A 86 -16.08 10.16 -8.56
CA ASP A 86 -16.51 11.35 -9.29
C ASP A 86 -16.59 12.59 -8.37
N PRO A 87 -16.87 13.79 -8.92
CA PRO A 87 -17.00 15.01 -8.13
C PRO A 87 -18.11 14.97 -7.07
N GLN A 88 -19.12 14.13 -7.25
CA GLN A 88 -20.21 13.90 -6.29
C GLN A 88 -19.75 12.98 -5.14
N GLY A 89 -18.62 12.31 -5.29
CA GLY A 89 -18.08 11.39 -4.30
C GLY A 89 -18.63 9.98 -4.40
N VAL A 90 -19.19 9.60 -5.55
CA VAL A 90 -19.65 8.25 -5.85
C VAL A 90 -18.54 7.48 -6.58
N VAL A 91 -18.41 6.19 -6.29
CA VAL A 91 -17.44 5.34 -6.99
C VAL A 91 -17.81 5.30 -8.47
N ARG A 92 -16.89 5.74 -9.32
CA ARG A 92 -17.04 5.70 -10.77
C ARG A 92 -16.33 4.51 -11.40
N MET A 93 -15.16 4.15 -10.86
CA MET A 93 -14.38 3.03 -11.40
C MET A 93 -13.50 2.40 -10.32
N THR A 94 -13.24 1.10 -10.44
CA THR A 94 -12.21 0.40 -9.69
C THR A 94 -11.18 -0.23 -10.62
N ARG A 95 -9.94 -0.36 -10.14
CA ARG A 95 -8.84 -1.05 -10.79
C ARG A 95 -8.04 -1.85 -9.78
N VAL A 96 -7.54 -2.99 -10.23
CA VAL A 96 -6.55 -3.77 -9.49
C VAL A 96 -5.26 -3.74 -10.30
N ARG A 97 -4.17 -3.34 -9.65
CA ARG A 97 -2.83 -3.48 -10.19
C ARG A 97 -2.14 -4.60 -9.44
N GLU A 98 -1.89 -5.70 -10.15
CA GLU A 98 -1.13 -6.82 -9.60
C GLU A 98 0.34 -6.42 -9.45
N PRO A 99 1.05 -6.97 -8.44
CA PRO A 99 2.49 -6.75 -8.29
C PRO A 99 3.23 -7.26 -9.54
N LEU A 100 4.29 -6.56 -9.94
CA LEU A 100 5.06 -6.91 -11.14
C LEU A 100 5.81 -8.23 -10.93
N ALA A 101 5.91 -9.05 -11.98
CA ALA A 101 6.69 -10.29 -11.94
C ALA A 101 8.19 -10.04 -11.72
N THR A 102 8.70 -8.86 -12.07
CA THR A 102 10.10 -8.47 -11.84
C THR A 102 10.46 -8.33 -10.35
N ASP A 103 9.47 -8.35 -9.46
CA ASP A 103 9.67 -8.45 -8.01
C ASP A 103 9.83 -9.93 -7.54
N ILE A 104 9.93 -10.89 -8.48
CA ILE A 104 10.33 -12.29 -8.24
C ILE A 104 11.87 -12.35 -8.30
N PRO A 105 12.57 -12.65 -7.19
CA PRO A 105 14.00 -12.93 -7.28
C PRO A 105 14.18 -14.13 -8.22
N ALA A 106 15.02 -13.95 -9.24
CA ALA A 106 15.42 -15.05 -10.12
C ALA A 106 15.99 -16.17 -9.25
N ASN A 107 15.42 -17.37 -9.37
CA ASN A 107 16.01 -18.58 -8.81
C ASN A 107 17.10 -19.11 -9.75
#